data_AF-A0A954XNU0-F1
#
_entry.id   AF-A0A954XNU0-F1
#
_cell.length_a   1.000
_cell.length_b   1.000
_cell.length_c   1.000
_cell.angle_alpha   90.00
_cell.angle_beta   90.00
_cell.angle_gamma   90.00
#
_symmetry.space_group_name_H-M   'P 1'
#
loop_
_entity.id
_entity.type
_entity.pdbx_description
1 polymer ?
#
loop_
_entity_poly.entity_id
_entity_poly.type
_entity_poly.pdbx_seq_one_letter_code
_entity_poly.pdbx_strand_id
1 'polypeptide(L)'
;MSRTGLGIACALLTLCGIMLNDRLLAQQQESDPFGSKPARQILAFVDAPESAEARIESVLDEQLKSPLEFVETSLLDIVAQLSEEYGIPILFDSVSLNELAISHETEVTINLSGVSLRSALAMILRQPNLENLTTLVENEVLLITTKDRANETLLTKVYRVDDFEHFAEVPSESSSKSDCFSPLTSVIVRCVAYDSWKANGTGEGAIQLMQPGMLVVSQTRSVHQEIKALLESLRIVKAEIENGNSASGEYGRF
;
A
#
# COMPACT_ATOMS: atom_id res chain seq x y z
N MET A 1 -64.61 10.74 33.85
CA MET A 1 -64.46 11.57 35.06
C MET A 1 -64.07 10.66 36.22
N SER A 2 -62.93 10.98 36.83
CA SER A 2 -62.37 10.54 38.12
C SER A 2 -62.36 9.06 38.53
N ARG A 3 -61.13 8.55 38.69
CA ARG A 3 -60.75 7.22 39.19
C ARG A 3 -60.65 7.22 40.74
N THR A 4 -61.13 6.12 41.31
CA THR A 4 -60.64 5.36 42.48
C THR A 4 -59.13 5.58 42.80
N GLY A 5 -58.60 5.61 44.02
CA GLY A 5 -59.01 5.00 45.29
C GLY A 5 -57.84 4.18 45.86
N LEU A 6 -57.21 4.68 46.94
CA LEU A 6 -56.57 3.99 48.09
C LEU A 6 -55.43 2.94 47.93
N GLY A 7 -54.43 3.01 48.81
CA GLY A 7 -53.52 1.89 49.16
C GLY A 7 -52.08 2.33 49.51
N ILE A 8 -51.82 2.83 50.71
CA ILE A 8 -51.23 2.13 51.88
C ILE A 8 -49.70 1.93 51.81
N ALA A 9 -49.06 2.50 52.82
CA ALA A 9 -47.64 2.41 53.17
C ALA A 9 -47.24 1.02 53.70
N CYS A 10 -45.96 0.64 53.53
CA CYS A 10 -45.32 -0.35 54.41
C CYS A 10 -43.81 -0.10 54.49
N ALA A 11 -43.29 -0.19 55.71
CA ALA A 11 -41.95 0.15 56.15
C ALA A 11 -40.92 -0.94 55.84
N LEU A 12 -39.62 -0.59 55.83
CA LEU A 12 -38.64 -1.06 56.84
C LEU A 12 -37.23 -0.46 56.60
N LEU A 13 -36.72 0.16 57.67
CA LEU A 13 -35.35 0.62 57.94
C LEU A 13 -34.37 -0.57 57.85
N THR A 14 -33.09 -0.49 57.46
CA THR A 14 -31.88 0.16 58.06
C THR A 14 -30.70 -0.42 57.22
N LEU A 15 -29.62 0.25 56.80
CA LEU A 15 -28.52 0.83 57.59
C LEU A 15 -27.48 1.44 56.61
N CYS A 16 -27.10 2.69 56.86
CA CYS A 16 -25.74 3.24 56.86
C CYS A 16 -24.78 2.99 55.67
N GLY A 17 -24.38 4.08 55.00
CA GLY A 17 -23.10 4.09 54.27
C GLY A 17 -22.89 5.20 53.25
N ILE A 18 -22.60 6.42 53.73
CA ILE A 18 -21.70 7.37 53.07
C ILE A 18 -22.23 8.06 51.80
N MET A 19 -22.64 9.32 51.98
CA MET A 19 -22.49 10.39 50.99
C MET A 19 -21.09 10.35 50.38
N LEU A 20 -20.96 10.22 49.06
CA LEU A 20 -20.11 11.08 48.24
C LEU A 20 -20.28 10.74 46.75
N ASN A 21 -20.71 11.74 45.99
CA ASN A 21 -20.19 12.02 44.64
C ASN A 21 -20.72 11.20 43.45
N ASP A 22 -22.04 11.27 43.18
CA ASP A 22 -22.62 10.79 41.92
C ASP A 22 -22.63 11.89 40.83
N ARG A 23 -21.44 12.46 40.60
CA ARG A 23 -21.19 13.48 39.57
C ARG A 23 -19.96 13.11 38.74
N LEU A 24 -19.93 11.89 38.19
CA LEU A 24 -18.88 11.46 37.26
C LEU A 24 -19.27 10.21 36.43
N LEU A 25 -20.48 10.17 35.86
CA LEU A 25 -20.84 9.22 34.80
C LEU A 25 -21.30 9.95 33.53
N ALA A 26 -20.57 10.99 33.17
CA ALA A 26 -20.70 11.67 31.89
C ALA A 26 -19.30 11.92 31.32
N GLN A 27 -18.58 10.83 31.01
CA GLN A 27 -17.45 10.80 30.07
C GLN A 27 -16.90 9.38 29.94
N GLN A 28 -17.63 8.52 29.22
CA GLN A 28 -17.02 7.44 28.43
C GLN A 28 -17.80 7.33 27.12
N GLN A 29 -17.70 8.40 26.33
CA GLN A 29 -17.87 8.29 24.89
C GLN A 29 -16.55 7.66 24.42
N GLU A 30 -16.52 6.34 24.29
CA GLU A 30 -15.48 5.65 23.54
C GLU A 30 -15.47 6.30 22.16
N SER A 31 -14.44 7.13 21.93
CA SER A 31 -14.09 7.63 20.63
C SER A 31 -13.79 6.40 19.77
N ASP A 32 -14.69 6.12 18.84
CA ASP A 32 -14.47 5.17 17.76
C ASP A 32 -13.09 5.46 17.15
N PRO A 33 -12.07 4.58 17.31
CA PRO A 33 -10.70 4.88 16.87
C PRO A 33 -10.58 4.89 15.34
N PHE A 34 -11.65 4.51 14.64
CA PHE A 34 -11.79 4.60 13.20
C PHE A 34 -12.75 5.73 12.87
N GLY A 35 -12.28 6.96 13.07
CA GLY A 35 -12.87 8.12 12.40
C GLY A 35 -13.08 7.76 10.92
N SER A 36 -14.32 7.83 10.47
CA SER A 36 -14.75 7.45 9.13
C SER A 36 -14.07 8.36 8.10
N LYS A 37 -12.83 8.05 7.73
CA LYS A 37 -12.24 8.50 6.46
C LYS A 37 -13.17 7.97 5.36
N PRO A 38 -13.50 8.79 4.34
CA PRO A 38 -14.32 8.32 3.23
C PRO A 38 -13.67 7.06 2.67
N ALA A 39 -14.47 6.02 2.46
CA ALA A 39 -14.03 4.69 2.06
C ALA A 39 -13.08 4.80 0.86
N ARG A 40 -11.78 4.70 1.13
CA ARG A 40 -10.77 4.53 0.09
C ARG A 40 -11.06 3.14 -0.47
N GLN A 41 -11.48 3.11 -1.74
CA GLN A 41 -11.93 1.92 -2.44
C GLN A 41 -10.96 0.78 -2.20
N ILE A 42 -11.39 -0.24 -1.44
CA ILE A 42 -10.61 -1.45 -1.18
C ILE A 42 -10.54 -2.19 -2.52
N LEU A 43 -9.47 -1.98 -3.28
CA LEU A 43 -9.12 -2.80 -4.43
C LEU A 43 -8.73 -4.19 -3.92
N ALA A 44 -9.73 -5.06 -3.75
CA ALA A 44 -9.50 -6.49 -3.76
C ALA A 44 -8.98 -6.83 -5.18
N PHE A 45 -7.65 -6.87 -5.34
CA PHE A 45 -6.97 -7.43 -6.50
C PHE A 45 -7.15 -8.97 -6.48
N VAL A 46 -8.38 -9.42 -6.68
CA VAL A 46 -8.57 -10.53 -7.62
C VAL A 46 -8.48 -9.83 -8.96
N ASP A 47 -7.52 -10.21 -9.82
CA ASP A 47 -7.39 -9.66 -11.16
C ASP A 47 -8.79 -9.44 -11.77
N ALA A 48 -9.23 -8.19 -11.78
CA ALA A 48 -10.35 -7.76 -12.57
C ALA A 48 -9.68 -7.25 -13.85
N PRO A 49 -9.52 -8.09 -14.88
CA PRO A 49 -8.93 -7.69 -16.16
C PRO A 49 -9.73 -6.59 -16.90
N GLU A 50 -10.77 -6.03 -16.26
CA GLU A 50 -11.71 -5.06 -16.83
C GLU A 50 -11.59 -3.65 -16.27
N SER A 51 -10.74 -3.36 -15.27
CA SER A 51 -10.55 -1.95 -14.88
C SER A 51 -9.75 -1.21 -15.95
N ALA A 52 -10.14 0.03 -16.26
CA ALA A 52 -9.41 0.87 -17.20
C ALA A 52 -7.95 1.05 -16.78
N GLU A 53 -7.67 1.03 -15.48
CA GLU A 53 -6.32 1.09 -14.91
C GLU A 53 -5.51 -0.18 -15.21
N ALA A 54 -6.10 -1.38 -15.09
CA ALA A 54 -5.43 -2.63 -15.44
C ALA A 54 -5.09 -2.69 -16.94
N ARG A 55 -5.97 -2.16 -17.80
CA ARG A 55 -5.69 -1.99 -19.23
C ARG A 55 -4.48 -1.08 -19.45
N ILE A 56 -4.42 0.07 -18.79
CA ILE A 56 -3.28 1.01 -18.91
C ILE A 56 -1.99 0.33 -18.44
N GLU A 57 -2.02 -0.38 -17.32
CA GLU A 57 -0.85 -1.10 -16.81
C GLU A 57 -0.37 -2.18 -17.78
N SER A 58 -1.29 -2.93 -18.40
CA SER A 58 -0.94 -3.90 -19.44
C SER A 58 -0.28 -3.22 -20.64
N VAL A 59 -0.82 -2.09 -21.11
CA VAL A 59 -0.28 -1.33 -22.23
C VAL A 59 1.12 -0.79 -21.93
N LEU A 60 1.38 -0.37 -20.69
CA LEU A 60 2.71 0.06 -20.25
C LEU A 60 3.76 -1.06 -20.36
N ASP A 61 3.36 -2.31 -20.18
CA ASP A 61 4.27 -3.46 -20.25
C ASP A 61 4.45 -4.01 -21.68
N GLU A 62 3.69 -3.51 -22.66
CA GLU A 62 3.89 -3.82 -24.08
C GLU A 62 5.22 -3.26 -24.60
N GLN A 63 5.81 -3.96 -25.58
CA GLN A 63 6.99 -3.47 -26.30
C GLN A 63 6.65 -2.25 -27.13
N LEU A 64 7.66 -1.41 -27.35
CA LEU A 64 7.54 -0.27 -28.24
C LEU A 64 7.03 -0.70 -29.63
N LYS A 65 5.88 -0.16 -30.06
CA LYS A 65 5.31 -0.41 -31.40
C LYS A 65 6.18 0.16 -32.51
N SER A 66 6.82 1.30 -32.25
CA SER A 66 7.81 1.93 -33.12
C SER A 66 9.04 2.37 -32.31
N PRO A 67 10.24 2.38 -32.92
CA PRO A 67 11.42 2.97 -32.28
C PRO A 67 11.17 4.44 -31.94
N LEU A 68 11.58 4.86 -30.75
CA LEU A 68 11.53 6.27 -30.37
C LEU A 68 12.82 6.93 -30.82
N GLU A 69 12.71 7.86 -31.76
CA GLU A 69 13.83 8.64 -32.29
C GLU A 69 13.49 10.12 -32.21
N PHE A 70 13.69 10.69 -31.02
CA PHE A 70 13.45 12.10 -30.74
C PHE A 70 14.76 12.85 -30.59
N VAL A 71 14.83 14.02 -31.20
CA VAL A 71 15.97 14.94 -31.11
C VAL A 71 15.40 16.32 -30.79
N GLU A 72 15.77 16.85 -29.63
CA GLU A 72 15.33 18.17 -29.15
C GLU A 72 13.81 18.36 -29.28
N THR A 73 13.04 17.30 -29.00
CA THR A 73 11.58 17.29 -29.17
C THR A 73 10.92 17.61 -27.83
N SER A 74 9.89 18.45 -27.84
CA SER A 74 9.22 18.84 -26.60
C SER A 74 8.57 17.64 -25.90
N LEU A 75 8.64 17.62 -24.56
CA LEU A 75 7.99 16.56 -23.77
C LEU A 75 6.49 16.47 -24.06
N LEU A 76 5.82 17.60 -24.27
CA LEU A 76 4.42 17.67 -24.67
C LEU A 76 4.15 16.90 -25.96
N ASP A 77 4.93 17.13 -27.01
CA ASP A 77 4.74 16.47 -28.31
C ASP A 77 5.00 14.97 -28.22
N ILE A 78 6.05 14.57 -27.49
CA ILE A 78 6.37 13.16 -27.25
C ILE A 78 5.19 12.47 -26.55
N VAL A 79 4.65 13.09 -25.49
CA VAL A 79 3.55 12.53 -24.73
C VAL A 79 2.26 12.46 -25.55
N ALA A 80 1.98 13.47 -26.37
CA ALA A 80 0.85 13.47 -27.28
C ALA A 80 0.95 12.33 -28.31
N GLN A 81 2.13 12.15 -28.92
CA GLN A 81 2.38 11.06 -29.86
C GLN A 81 2.21 9.69 -29.20
N LEU A 82 2.77 9.48 -28.01
CA LEU A 82 2.61 8.23 -27.26
C LEU A 82 1.16 7.98 -26.84
N SER A 83 0.42 9.03 -26.49
CA SER A 83 -1.00 8.91 -26.14
C SER A 83 -1.83 8.41 -27.33
N GLU A 84 -1.57 8.94 -28.53
CA GLU A 84 -2.23 8.53 -29.77
C GLU A 84 -1.80 7.10 -30.20
N GLU A 85 -0.51 6.80 -30.18
CA GLU A 85 0.04 5.52 -30.63
C GLU A 85 -0.43 4.32 -29.77
N TYR A 86 -0.60 4.53 -28.46
CA TYR A 86 -1.01 3.48 -27.53
C TYR A 86 -2.50 3.53 -27.17
N GLY A 87 -3.23 4.58 -27.56
CA GLY A 87 -4.67 4.69 -27.28
C GLY A 87 -4.98 4.75 -25.78
N ILE A 88 -4.07 5.36 -25.00
CA ILE A 88 -4.25 5.61 -23.57
C ILE A 88 -4.15 7.12 -23.30
N PRO A 89 -5.02 7.68 -22.46
CA PRO A 89 -4.92 9.09 -22.09
C PRO A 89 -3.70 9.32 -21.19
N ILE A 90 -2.75 10.15 -21.65
CA ILE A 90 -1.56 10.55 -20.89
C ILE A 90 -1.67 12.04 -20.58
N LEU A 91 -1.65 12.41 -19.29
CA LEU A 91 -1.85 13.79 -18.83
C LEU A 91 -0.69 14.26 -17.95
N PHE A 92 -0.48 15.58 -17.94
CA PHE A 92 0.44 16.22 -16.99
C PHE A 92 -0.32 16.69 -15.75
N ASP A 93 0.31 16.48 -14.60
CA ASP A 93 -0.11 17.09 -13.36
C ASP A 93 0.43 18.51 -13.25
N SER A 94 -0.26 19.45 -13.90
CA SER A 94 0.18 20.84 -13.98
C SER A 94 0.45 21.47 -12.62
N VAL A 95 -0.29 21.08 -11.57
CA VAL A 95 -0.09 21.62 -10.22
C VAL A 95 1.29 21.23 -9.70
N SER A 96 1.58 19.94 -9.66
CA SER A 96 2.85 19.45 -9.12
C SER A 96 4.05 19.79 -10.00
N LEU A 97 3.88 19.85 -11.33
CA LEU A 97 4.96 20.28 -12.23
C LEU A 97 5.30 21.77 -12.08
N ASN A 98 4.29 22.62 -11.89
CA ASN A 98 4.50 24.06 -11.67
C ASN A 98 5.24 24.35 -10.36
N GLU A 99 5.02 23.56 -9.31
CA GLU A 99 5.74 23.69 -8.03
C GLU A 99 7.25 23.48 -8.18
N LEU A 100 7.67 22.61 -9.11
CA LEU A 100 9.07 22.39 -9.45
C LEU A 100 9.57 23.26 -10.61
N ALA A 101 8.74 24.18 -11.12
CA ALA A 101 9.02 25.02 -12.29
C ALA A 101 9.46 24.20 -13.53
N ILE A 102 8.92 22.98 -13.68
CA ILE A 102 9.22 22.11 -14.82
C ILE A 102 8.28 22.47 -15.98
N SER A 103 8.84 22.79 -17.14
CA SER A 103 8.06 23.13 -18.34
C SER A 103 7.64 21.88 -19.10
N HIS A 104 6.43 21.90 -19.68
CA HIS A 104 5.98 20.85 -20.60
C HIS A 104 6.70 20.93 -21.96
N GLU A 105 7.34 22.07 -22.24
CA GLU A 105 8.12 22.31 -23.45
C GLU A 105 9.58 21.87 -23.30
N THR A 106 9.96 21.26 -22.18
CA THR A 106 11.32 20.76 -22.00
C THR A 106 11.66 19.78 -23.11
N GLU A 107 12.73 20.10 -23.83
CA GLU A 107 13.23 19.29 -24.95
C GLU A 107 13.88 18.02 -24.44
N VAL A 108 13.61 16.92 -25.15
CA VAL A 108 14.13 15.59 -24.87
C VAL A 108 14.78 15.05 -26.14
N THR A 109 15.97 14.48 -25.96
CA THR A 109 16.69 13.75 -27.00
C THR A 109 16.85 12.31 -26.55
N ILE A 110 16.25 11.38 -27.29
CA ILE A 110 16.27 9.96 -26.95
C ILE A 110 16.19 9.09 -28.19
N ASN A 111 16.99 8.02 -28.22
CA ASN A 111 16.92 6.98 -29.23
C ASN A 111 16.78 5.63 -28.52
N LEU A 112 15.62 4.99 -28.65
CA LEU A 112 15.30 3.72 -27.99
C LEU A 112 14.53 2.78 -28.91
N SER A 113 14.85 1.50 -28.82
CA SER A 113 14.13 0.42 -29.49
C SER A 113 14.17 -0.85 -28.64
N GLY A 114 13.17 -1.73 -28.82
CA GLY A 114 13.15 -3.05 -28.18
C GLY A 114 12.91 -3.06 -26.66
N VAL A 115 12.47 -1.95 -26.08
CA VAL A 115 12.10 -1.84 -24.65
C VAL A 115 10.58 -1.73 -24.48
N SER A 116 10.06 -1.87 -23.26
CA SER A 116 8.64 -1.62 -22.97
C SER A 116 8.32 -0.14 -22.94
N LEU A 117 7.05 0.24 -23.17
CA LEU A 117 6.57 1.63 -23.02
C LEU A 117 6.89 2.19 -21.63
N ARG A 118 6.71 1.38 -20.58
CA ARG A 118 7.06 1.74 -19.20
C ARG A 118 8.52 2.12 -19.06
N SER A 119 9.39 1.32 -19.66
CA SER A 119 10.84 1.55 -19.62
C SER A 119 11.21 2.79 -20.44
N ALA A 120 10.61 2.96 -21.62
CA ALA A 120 10.81 4.13 -22.46
C ALA A 120 10.39 5.43 -21.74
N LEU A 121 9.19 5.47 -21.16
CA LEU A 121 8.72 6.61 -20.34
C LEU A 121 9.65 6.87 -19.15
N ALA A 122 10.08 5.82 -18.45
CA ALA A 122 11.03 5.97 -17.35
C ALA A 122 12.37 6.55 -17.80
N MET A 123 12.82 6.28 -19.03
CA MET A 123 14.04 6.86 -19.60
C MET A 123 13.84 8.30 -20.09
N ILE A 124 12.67 8.63 -20.65
CA ILE A 124 12.29 10.01 -21.00
C ILE A 124 12.28 10.88 -19.75
N LEU A 125 11.68 10.40 -18.66
CA LEU A 125 11.62 11.14 -17.38
C LEU A 125 12.93 11.10 -16.57
N ARG A 126 14.00 10.52 -17.13
CA ARG A 126 15.38 10.59 -16.56
C ARG A 126 16.26 11.60 -17.27
N GLN A 127 15.75 12.28 -18.29
CA GLN A 127 16.45 13.35 -18.98
C GLN A 127 16.69 14.55 -18.05
N PRO A 128 17.71 15.38 -18.33
CA PRO A 128 17.98 16.56 -17.51
C PRO A 128 16.73 17.44 -17.38
N ASN A 129 16.51 18.00 -16.19
CA ASN A 129 15.32 18.77 -15.78
C ASN A 129 14.02 17.98 -15.59
N LEU A 130 13.95 16.71 -16.01
CA LEU A 130 12.77 15.85 -15.84
C LEU A 130 12.95 14.79 -14.76
N GLU A 131 14.15 14.66 -14.19
CA GLU A 131 14.54 13.64 -13.22
C GLU A 131 13.68 13.56 -11.95
N ASN A 132 12.93 14.62 -11.62
CA ASN A 132 12.00 14.63 -10.49
C ASN A 132 10.58 14.18 -10.86
N LEU A 133 10.36 13.76 -12.11
CA LEU A 133 9.07 13.26 -12.59
C LEU A 133 8.98 11.73 -12.54
N THR A 134 7.75 11.25 -12.48
CA THR A 134 7.39 9.84 -12.57
C THR A 134 5.97 9.71 -13.14
N THR A 135 5.57 8.48 -13.45
CA THR A 135 4.22 8.18 -13.91
C THR A 135 3.39 7.53 -12.80
N LEU A 136 2.09 7.84 -12.76
CA LEU A 136 1.08 7.20 -11.95
C LEU A 136 -0.12 6.83 -12.81
N VAL A 137 -0.78 5.71 -12.50
CA VAL A 137 -2.08 5.37 -13.08
C VAL A 137 -3.12 5.73 -12.03
N GLU A 138 -4.00 6.68 -12.36
CA GLU A 138 -5.05 7.16 -11.46
C GLU A 138 -6.22 7.68 -12.30
N ASN A 139 -7.46 7.49 -11.87
CA ASN A 139 -8.65 8.02 -12.53
C ASN A 139 -8.72 7.65 -14.03
N GLU A 140 -8.32 6.41 -14.35
CA GLU A 140 -8.31 5.88 -15.72
C GLU A 140 -7.37 6.64 -16.70
N VAL A 141 -6.38 7.37 -16.17
CA VAL A 141 -5.37 8.06 -16.96
C VAL A 141 -3.95 7.72 -16.50
N LEU A 142 -3.00 7.82 -17.43
CA LEU A 142 -1.57 7.82 -17.11
C LEU A 142 -1.14 9.26 -16.81
N LEU A 143 -0.94 9.56 -15.53
CA LEU A 143 -0.54 10.87 -15.04
C LEU A 143 0.99 10.96 -14.95
N ILE A 144 1.58 11.97 -15.60
CA ILE A 144 2.97 12.39 -15.39
C ILE A 144 2.95 13.43 -14.27
N THR A 145 3.58 13.10 -13.15
CA THR A 145 3.61 13.93 -11.95
C THR A 145 5.01 13.90 -11.30
N THR A 146 5.20 14.64 -10.21
CA THR A 146 6.45 14.64 -9.46
C THR A 146 6.59 13.36 -8.62
N LYS A 147 7.83 12.95 -8.36
CA LYS A 147 8.13 11.84 -7.46
C LYS A 147 7.55 12.06 -6.06
N ASP A 148 7.59 13.30 -5.58
CA ASP A 148 7.08 13.65 -4.25
C ASP A 148 5.57 13.41 -4.16
N ARG A 149 4.78 13.94 -5.11
CA ARG A 149 3.34 13.70 -5.14
C ARG A 149 3.00 12.22 -5.36
N ALA A 150 3.77 11.54 -6.22
CA ALA A 150 3.59 10.11 -6.40
C ALA A 150 3.88 9.30 -5.13
N ASN A 151 4.76 9.82 -4.26
CA ASN A 151 5.05 9.28 -2.95
C ASN A 151 4.08 9.73 -1.85
N GLU A 152 3.05 10.54 -2.14
CA GLU A 152 1.95 10.82 -1.19
C GLU A 152 0.79 9.84 -1.38
N THR A 153 0.69 9.25 -2.56
CA THR A 153 -0.42 8.36 -2.90
C THR A 153 -0.19 6.97 -2.33
N LEU A 154 -0.98 6.60 -1.32
CA LEU A 154 -1.01 5.26 -0.77
C LEU A 154 -1.75 4.32 -1.74
N LEU A 155 -1.06 3.28 -2.19
CA LEU A 155 -1.60 2.18 -2.97
C LEU A 155 -1.86 1.01 -2.02
N THR A 156 -2.94 0.26 -2.23
CA THR A 156 -3.17 -0.99 -1.49
C THR A 156 -2.81 -2.17 -2.38
N LYS A 157 -1.88 -3.01 -1.94
CA LYS A 157 -1.47 -4.24 -2.62
C LYS A 157 -1.57 -5.45 -1.71
N VAL A 158 -1.94 -6.58 -2.29
CA VAL A 158 -1.98 -7.88 -1.62
C VAL A 158 -0.75 -8.68 -2.04
N TYR A 159 0.03 -9.13 -1.07
CA TYR A 159 1.18 -9.99 -1.27
C TYR A 159 0.86 -11.38 -0.74
N ARG A 160 1.20 -12.39 -1.53
CA ARG A 160 1.24 -13.77 -1.06
C ARG A 160 2.49 -13.97 -0.20
N VAL A 161 2.27 -14.51 1.00
CA VAL A 161 3.29 -14.82 2.01
C VAL A 161 3.06 -16.21 2.62
N ASP A 162 2.29 -17.07 1.94
CA ASP A 162 2.00 -18.44 2.33
C ASP A 162 3.26 -19.32 2.41
N ASP A 163 4.32 -18.93 1.72
CA ASP A 163 5.63 -19.56 1.79
C ASP A 163 6.37 -19.32 3.12
N PHE A 164 5.90 -18.38 3.94
CA PHE A 164 6.47 -18.05 5.25
C PHE A 164 5.70 -18.67 6.43
N GLU A 165 4.62 -19.46 6.20
CA GLU A 165 3.70 -19.96 7.25
C GLU A 165 4.26 -21.03 8.22
N HIS A 166 5.56 -21.31 8.24
CA HIS A 166 6.14 -22.39 9.08
C HIS A 166 7.16 -21.95 10.14
N PHE A 167 7.28 -20.65 10.45
CA PHE A 167 8.24 -20.18 11.46
C PHE A 167 7.79 -20.33 12.93
N ALA A 168 6.65 -20.98 13.20
CA ALA A 168 6.13 -21.16 14.56
C ALA A 168 5.90 -22.64 14.91
N GLU A 169 6.95 -23.34 15.33
CA GLU A 169 6.80 -24.54 16.17
C GLU A 169 7.44 -24.29 17.54
N VAL A 170 6.68 -23.64 18.42
CA VAL A 170 6.61 -24.01 19.83
C VAL A 170 5.14 -24.01 20.22
N PRO A 171 4.51 -25.16 20.50
CA PRO A 171 3.12 -25.20 20.91
C PRO A 171 3.02 -24.66 22.34
N SER A 172 2.62 -23.41 22.48
CA SER A 172 2.15 -22.87 23.75
C SER A 172 0.62 -22.92 23.75
N GLU A 173 0.04 -23.76 24.60
CA GLU A 173 -1.38 -24.12 24.66
C GLU A 173 -2.32 -22.98 25.11
N SER A 174 -1.89 -21.72 25.07
CA SER A 174 -2.70 -20.60 25.54
C SER A 174 -2.51 -19.31 24.73
N SER A 175 -2.27 -19.43 23.43
CA SER A 175 -2.25 -18.28 22.53
C SER A 175 -3.44 -18.30 21.58
N SER A 176 -4.24 -17.23 21.64
CA SER A 176 -5.25 -16.89 20.64
C SER A 176 -4.63 -17.03 19.25
N LYS A 177 -5.28 -17.77 18.34
CA LYS A 177 -4.80 -18.10 16.98
C LYS A 177 -4.52 -16.89 16.04
N SER A 178 -4.48 -15.67 16.56
CA SER A 178 -4.36 -14.42 15.80
C SER A 178 -2.92 -13.96 15.50
N ASP A 179 -1.90 -14.48 16.18
CA ASP A 179 -0.59 -13.78 16.23
C ASP A 179 0.57 -14.48 15.47
N CYS A 180 0.30 -15.57 14.75
CA CYS A 180 1.31 -16.47 14.16
C CYS A 180 2.26 -15.80 13.13
N PHE A 181 1.85 -14.70 12.49
CA PHE A 181 2.68 -14.00 11.48
C PHE A 181 3.20 -12.64 11.93
N SER A 182 3.19 -12.39 13.24
CA SER A 182 3.80 -11.20 13.83
C SER A 182 5.28 -11.00 13.46
N PRO A 183 6.13 -12.03 13.26
CA PRO A 183 7.55 -11.81 12.96
C PRO A 183 7.78 -11.14 11.60
N LEU A 184 7.12 -11.60 10.54
CA LEU A 184 7.29 -11.04 9.20
C LEU A 184 6.81 -9.58 9.15
N THR A 185 5.63 -9.33 9.71
CA THR A 185 5.06 -7.97 9.78
C THR A 185 5.97 -7.03 10.55
N SER A 186 6.53 -7.49 11.68
CA SER A 186 7.43 -6.66 12.49
C SER A 186 8.78 -6.42 11.81
N VAL A 187 9.33 -7.37 11.06
CA VAL A 187 10.53 -7.13 10.23
C VAL A 187 10.25 -6.07 9.17
N ILE A 188 9.13 -6.18 8.44
CA ILE A 188 8.78 -5.21 7.39
C ILE A 188 8.63 -3.80 8.00
N VAL A 189 7.85 -3.65 9.06
CA VAL A 189 7.61 -2.34 9.72
C VAL A 189 8.90 -1.73 10.29
N ARG A 190 9.87 -2.56 10.70
CA ARG A 190 11.13 -2.09 11.30
C ARG A 190 12.21 -1.79 10.27
N CYS A 191 12.24 -2.53 9.16
CA CYS A 191 13.34 -2.45 8.20
C CYS A 191 12.99 -1.58 6.98
N VAL A 192 11.71 -1.41 6.65
CA VAL A 192 11.27 -0.65 5.48
C VAL A 192 10.58 0.62 5.94
N ALA A 193 11.11 1.78 5.54
CA ALA A 193 10.55 3.10 5.78
C ALA A 193 9.89 3.25 7.18
N TYR A 194 10.68 3.06 8.25
CA TYR A 194 10.21 2.95 9.63
C TYR A 194 9.15 4.01 10.01
N ASP A 195 9.41 5.29 9.76
CA ASP A 195 8.49 6.37 10.15
C ASP A 195 7.24 6.49 9.26
N SER A 196 7.14 5.72 8.17
CA SER A 196 6.01 5.77 7.24
C SER A 196 4.78 4.98 7.69
N TRP A 197 4.90 4.16 8.73
CA TRP A 197 3.84 3.26 9.20
C TRP A 197 2.98 3.90 10.29
N LYS A 198 1.66 3.70 10.21
CA LYS A 198 0.70 4.09 11.26
C LYS A 198 1.01 3.40 12.59
N ALA A 199 1.55 2.18 12.55
CA ALA A 199 1.99 1.44 13.73
C ALA A 199 3.11 2.16 14.51
N ASN A 200 3.92 2.98 13.83
CA ASN A 200 5.00 3.77 14.42
C ASN A 200 4.55 5.22 14.72
N GLY A 201 3.28 5.55 14.48
CA GLY A 201 2.61 6.78 14.91
C GLY A 201 2.85 8.01 14.04
N THR A 202 3.83 7.98 13.14
CA THR A 202 4.25 9.13 12.32
C THR A 202 3.76 9.08 10.88
N GLY A 203 3.37 7.91 10.37
CA GLY A 203 2.97 7.74 8.97
C GLY A 203 1.55 7.26 8.76
N GLU A 204 1.12 7.28 7.49
CA GLU A 204 -0.22 6.85 7.07
C GLU A 204 -0.28 5.40 6.56
N GLY A 205 0.88 4.72 6.48
CA GLY A 205 0.99 3.36 6.00
C GLY A 205 0.28 2.35 6.87
N ALA A 206 -0.41 1.39 6.26
CA ALA A 206 -1.05 0.29 6.97
C ALA A 206 -0.55 -1.05 6.43
N ILE A 207 -0.39 -2.01 7.33
CA ILE A 207 -0.03 -3.38 7.01
C ILE A 207 -0.91 -4.29 7.86
N GLN A 208 -1.50 -5.28 7.22
CA GLN A 208 -2.37 -6.24 7.88
C GLN A 208 -2.17 -7.61 7.26
N LEU A 209 -2.07 -8.61 8.12
CA LEU A 209 -2.08 -9.99 7.68
C LEU A 209 -3.51 -10.52 7.66
N MET A 210 -3.84 -11.28 6.63
CA MET A 210 -5.10 -11.97 6.43
C MET A 210 -4.82 -13.45 6.12
N GLN A 211 -5.55 -14.36 6.77
CA GLN A 211 -5.47 -15.78 6.45
C GLN A 211 -6.32 -16.12 5.20
N PRO A 212 -5.90 -17.09 4.37
CA PRO A 212 -4.63 -17.82 4.41
C PRO A 212 -3.47 -17.04 3.78
N GLY A 213 -2.33 -16.90 4.47
CA GLY A 213 -1.05 -16.46 3.90
C GLY A 213 -1.04 -15.18 3.06
N MET A 214 -1.89 -14.19 3.35
CA MET A 214 -1.96 -12.94 2.62
C MET A 214 -1.50 -11.77 3.48
N LEU A 215 -0.71 -10.88 2.87
CA LEU A 215 -0.28 -9.63 3.47
C LEU A 215 -0.88 -8.47 2.66
N VAL A 216 -1.83 -7.76 3.27
CA VAL A 216 -2.44 -6.56 2.69
C VAL A 216 -1.65 -5.35 3.18
N VAL A 217 -1.06 -4.59 2.25
CA VAL A 217 -0.25 -3.41 2.56
C VAL A 217 -0.83 -2.21 1.83
N SER A 218 -1.11 -1.13 2.56
CA SER A 218 -1.45 0.19 2.04
C SER A 218 -0.27 1.13 2.26
N GLN A 219 0.51 1.40 1.22
CA GLN A 219 1.67 2.29 1.32
C GLN A 219 2.03 2.92 -0.04
N THR A 220 2.98 3.85 -0.05
CA THR A 220 3.47 4.52 -1.25
C THR A 220 4.14 3.55 -2.23
N ARG A 221 4.22 3.94 -3.51
CA ARG A 221 4.84 3.12 -4.55
C ARG A 221 6.29 2.75 -4.25
N SER A 222 7.08 3.70 -3.76
CA SER A 222 8.50 3.50 -3.42
C SER A 222 8.66 2.43 -2.34
N VAL A 223 7.90 2.53 -1.26
CA VAL A 223 7.92 1.53 -0.19
C VAL A 223 7.41 0.17 -0.65
N HIS A 224 6.40 0.11 -1.53
CA HIS A 224 5.99 -1.16 -2.13
C HIS A 224 7.11 -1.87 -2.92
N GLN A 225 7.99 -1.10 -3.58
CA GLN A 225 9.16 -1.66 -4.26
C GLN A 225 10.17 -2.22 -3.25
N GLU A 226 10.42 -1.50 -2.16
CA GLU A 226 11.30 -1.97 -1.07
C GLU A 226 10.75 -3.25 -0.41
N ILE A 227 9.45 -3.29 -0.12
CA ILE A 227 8.78 -4.49 0.43
C ILE A 227 8.94 -5.67 -0.54
N LYS A 228 8.72 -5.46 -1.84
CA LYS A 228 8.87 -6.50 -2.86
C LYS A 228 10.31 -7.04 -2.88
N ALA A 229 11.30 -6.16 -2.92
CA ALA A 229 12.71 -6.54 -2.92
C ALA A 229 13.11 -7.31 -1.64
N LEU A 230 12.61 -6.89 -0.48
CA LEU A 230 12.83 -7.58 0.79
C LEU A 230 12.21 -8.99 0.77
N LEU A 231 10.95 -9.14 0.35
CA LEU A 231 10.28 -10.44 0.28
C LEU A 231 10.98 -11.39 -0.70
N GLU A 232 11.43 -10.89 -1.86
CA GLU A 232 12.23 -11.66 -2.82
C GLU A 232 13.57 -12.11 -2.21
N SER A 233 14.26 -11.22 -1.50
CA SER A 233 15.52 -11.56 -0.83
C SER A 233 15.32 -12.62 0.25
N LEU A 234 14.25 -12.52 1.05
CA LEU A 234 13.91 -13.53 2.07
C LEU A 234 13.61 -14.89 1.44
N ARG A 235 12.96 -14.93 0.28
CA ARG A 235 12.69 -16.17 -0.48
C ARG A 235 13.97 -16.84 -0.95
N ILE A 236 14.92 -16.06 -1.47
CA ILE A 236 16.22 -16.59 -1.92
C ILE A 236 16.95 -17.25 -0.75
N VAL A 237 17.08 -16.54 0.37
CA VAL A 237 17.78 -17.05 1.57
C VAL A 237 17.06 -18.26 2.17
N LYS A 238 15.72 -18.25 2.21
CA LYS A 238 14.93 -19.38 2.69
C LYS A 238 15.21 -20.64 1.87
N ALA A 239 15.25 -20.52 0.54
CA ALA A 239 15.56 -21.63 -0.35
C ALA A 239 16.99 -22.17 -0.14
N GLU A 240 17.97 -21.30 0.12
CA GLU A 240 19.34 -21.73 0.46
C GLU A 240 19.40 -22.54 1.76
N ILE A 241 18.66 -22.12 2.80
CA ILE A 241 18.58 -22.84 4.07
C ILE A 241 17.93 -24.22 3.89
N GLU A 242 16.82 -24.30 3.15
CA GLU A 242 16.11 -25.56 2.87
C GLU A 242 17.00 -26.55 2.07
N ASN A 243 17.77 -26.04 1.10
CA ASN A 243 18.72 -26.84 0.33
C ASN A 243 19.94 -27.27 1.16
N GLY A 244 20.46 -26.40 2.02
CA GLY A 244 21.60 -26.70 2.91
C GLY A 244 21.29 -27.75 3.98
N ASN A 245 20.06 -27.77 4.50
CA ASN A 245 19.59 -28.81 5.43
C ASN A 245 19.43 -30.19 4.79
N SER A 246 19.25 -30.26 3.47
CA SER A 246 19.10 -31.52 2.74
C SER A 246 20.45 -32.23 2.53
N ALA A 247 21.57 -31.50 2.50
CA ALA A 247 22.92 -32.05 2.28
C ALA A 247 23.61 -32.57 3.56
N SER A 248 23.17 -32.14 4.74
CA SER A 248 23.76 -32.51 6.03
C SER A 248 23.09 -33.73 6.69
N GLY A 249 22.01 -34.26 6.12
CA GLY A 249 21.25 -35.40 6.66
C GLY A 249 21.75 -36.80 6.30
N GLU A 250 22.73 -36.96 5.40
CA GLU A 250 23.17 -38.27 4.89
C GLU A 250 24.39 -38.90 5.63
N TYR A 251 25.05 -38.17 6.52
CA TYR A 251 26.18 -38.69 7.32
C TYR A 251 25.76 -39.02 8.75
N GLY A 252 24.91 -40.03 8.91
CA GLY A 252 24.42 -40.41 10.24
C GLY A 252 23.77 -41.78 10.31
N ARG A 253 24.28 -42.77 9.56
CA ARG A 253 23.84 -44.16 9.71
C ARG A 253 24.94 -45.15 9.34
N PHE A 254 25.88 -45.36 10.26
CA PHE A 254 26.68 -46.58 10.36
C PHE A 254 26.86 -46.93 11.83
#